data_AF-T0ZCE4-F1
#
_entry.id   AF-T0ZCE4-F1
#
_cell.length_a   1.000
_cell.length_b   1.000
_cell.length_c   1.000
_cell.angle_alpha   90.00
_cell.angle_beta   90.00
_cell.angle_gamma   90.00
#
_symmetry.space_group_name_H-M   'P 1'
#
loop_
_entity.id
_entity.type
_entity.pdbx_description
1 polymer ?
#
loop_
_entity_poly.entity_id
_entity_poly.type
_entity_poly.pdbx_seq_one_letter_code
_entity_poly.pdbx_strand_id
1 'polypeptide(L)'
;MLDPVPAWLPSRNRLARLSSPPKHHLADPALAARLLGADARTLLQPRPGGPQIPRDGTLLGARFESLVTLSVRVYAQASEARVGHLRTWSGEREIDLIVERGRGVLAIEVKLGR
;
A
#
# COMPACT_ATOMS: atom_id res chain seq x y z
N MET A 1 -15.83 -3.75 0.03
CA MET A 1 -14.82 -4.37 -0.86
C MET A 1 -13.60 -3.48 -1.10
N LEU A 2 -13.55 -2.30 -0.49
CA LEU A 2 -12.39 -1.42 -0.43
C LEU A 2 -11.73 -1.63 0.94
N ASP A 3 -10.42 -1.79 0.97
CA ASP A 3 -9.65 -2.06 2.18
C ASP A 3 -8.77 -0.85 2.52
N PRO A 4 -9.20 0.02 3.47
CA PRO A 4 -8.42 1.20 3.83
C PRO A 4 -7.25 0.81 4.74
N VAL A 5 -6.06 1.28 4.39
CA VAL A 5 -4.92 1.38 5.30
C VAL A 5 -4.90 2.82 5.83
N PRO A 6 -5.17 3.04 7.13
CA PRO A 6 -5.22 4.39 7.68
C PRO A 6 -3.83 5.02 7.73
N ALA A 7 -3.77 6.34 7.71
CA ALA A 7 -2.53 7.05 8.02
C ALA A 7 -2.07 6.70 9.45
N TRP A 8 -0.79 6.33 9.59
CA TRP A 8 -0.18 6.08 10.88
C TRP A 8 0.15 7.41 11.56
N LEU A 9 -0.43 7.60 12.75
CA LEU A 9 -0.27 8.79 13.57
C LEU A 9 0.37 8.37 14.91
N PRO A 10 1.66 8.65 15.16
CA PRO A 10 2.27 8.33 16.44
C PRO A 10 1.56 9.14 17.54
N SER A 11 1.07 8.43 18.56
CA SER A 11 0.28 9.00 19.66
C SER A 11 1.12 9.96 20.50
N ARG A 12 1.16 11.23 20.07
CA ARG A 12 1.46 12.49 20.81
C ARG A 12 1.86 13.67 19.91
N ASN A 13 1.70 13.61 18.59
CA ASN A 13 2.13 14.72 17.75
C ASN A 13 1.09 15.85 17.66
N ARG A 14 1.50 17.01 18.18
CA ARG A 14 1.02 18.38 17.89
C ARG A 14 1.22 18.81 16.42
N LEU A 15 1.41 17.84 15.52
CA LEU A 15 1.55 18.05 14.09
C LEU A 15 0.20 17.71 13.46
N ALA A 16 -0.66 18.71 13.36
CA ALA A 16 -1.91 18.67 12.57
C ALA A 16 -1.69 18.43 11.06
N ARG A 17 -0.50 17.96 10.64
CA ARG A 17 0.02 17.94 9.28
C ARG A 17 0.41 16.53 8.78
N LEU A 18 -0.02 15.49 9.48
CA LEU A 18 0.21 14.07 9.08
C LEU A 18 -1.04 13.40 8.48
N SER A 19 -2.13 14.14 8.25
CA SER A 19 -3.35 13.55 7.68
C SER A 19 -3.24 13.44 6.15
N SER A 20 -2.88 12.25 5.67
CA SER A 20 -3.16 11.82 4.30
C SER A 20 -4.43 10.95 4.33
N PRO A 21 -5.30 11.01 3.30
CA PRO A 21 -6.42 10.08 3.19
C PRO A 21 -5.93 8.63 3.16
N PRO A 22 -6.73 7.66 3.64
CA PRO A 22 -6.34 6.25 3.64
C PRO A 22 -5.87 5.77 2.27
N LYS A 23 -4.80 4.98 2.22
CA LYS A 23 -4.48 4.18 1.03
C LYS A 23 -5.55 3.11 0.88
N HIS A 24 -6.18 3.05 -0.30
CA HIS A 24 -7.24 2.09 -0.56
C HIS A 24 -6.71 0.95 -1.42
N HIS A 25 -6.70 -0.25 -0.85
CA HIS A 25 -6.37 -1.46 -1.58
C HIS A 25 -7.64 -2.23 -1.94
N LEU A 26 -7.56 -3.02 -3.02
CA LEU A 26 -8.62 -3.96 -3.36
C LEU A 26 -8.38 -5.24 -2.57
N ALA A 27 -9.45 -5.87 -2.06
CA ALA A 27 -9.37 -7.12 -1.30
C ALA A 27 -8.68 -8.26 -2.05
N ASP A 28 -8.71 -8.22 -3.39
CA ASP A 28 -8.07 -9.20 -4.26
C ASP A 28 -7.35 -8.51 -5.44
N PRO A 29 -6.00 -8.43 -5.43
CA PRO A 29 -5.23 -7.84 -6.52
C PRO A 29 -5.27 -8.68 -7.81
N ALA A 30 -5.50 -10.00 -7.73
CA ALA A 30 -5.64 -10.87 -8.90
C ALA A 30 -6.99 -10.65 -9.60
N LEU A 31 -8.07 -10.53 -8.83
CA LEU A 31 -9.38 -10.11 -9.35
C LEU A 31 -9.30 -8.73 -10.01
N ALA A 32 -8.63 -7.77 -9.34
CA ALA A 32 -8.41 -6.44 -9.89
C ALA A 32 -7.61 -6.47 -11.22
N ALA A 33 -6.66 -7.39 -11.37
CA ALA A 33 -5.94 -7.59 -12.62
C ALA A 33 -6.85 -8.17 -13.71
N ARG A 34 -7.69 -9.17 -13.39
CA ARG A 34 -8.64 -9.74 -14.37
C ARG A 34 -9.68 -8.74 -14.84
N LEU A 35 -10.25 -7.95 -13.94
CA LEU A 35 -11.24 -6.91 -14.31
C LEU A 35 -10.64 -5.82 -15.22
N LEU A 36 -9.33 -5.60 -15.14
CA LEU A 36 -8.60 -4.69 -16.03
C LEU A 36 -8.16 -5.34 -17.35
N GLY A 37 -8.51 -6.61 -17.60
CA GLY A 37 -8.05 -7.36 -18.77
C GLY A 37 -6.56 -7.66 -18.76
N ALA A 38 -5.89 -7.56 -17.60
CA ALA A 38 -4.46 -7.81 -17.47
C ALA A 38 -4.17 -9.30 -17.25
N ASP A 39 -3.37 -9.87 -18.13
CA ASP A 39 -2.76 -11.20 -18.07
C ASP A 39 -1.29 -11.13 -17.63
N ALA A 40 -0.61 -12.28 -17.51
CA ALA A 40 0.80 -12.32 -17.10
C ALA A 40 1.72 -11.54 -18.05
N ARG A 41 1.45 -11.60 -19.37
CA ARG A 41 2.28 -10.93 -20.39
C ARG A 41 2.17 -9.41 -20.27
N THR A 42 0.95 -8.90 -20.13
CA THR A 42 0.66 -7.47 -19.99
C THR A 42 1.16 -6.91 -18.66
N LEU A 43 1.10 -7.67 -17.56
CA LEU A 43 1.65 -7.25 -16.26
C LEU A 43 3.18 -7.16 -16.28
N LEU A 44 3.86 -8.05 -16.99
CA LEU A 44 5.32 -8.07 -17.08
C LEU A 44 5.88 -7.08 -18.12
N GLN A 45 5.03 -6.43 -18.91
CA GLN A 45 5.45 -5.42 -19.87
C GLN A 45 5.60 -4.04 -19.20
N PRO A 46 6.65 -3.27 -19.53
CA PRO A 46 6.83 -1.91 -19.00
C PRO A 46 5.75 -0.92 -19.43
N ARG A 47 5.01 -1.23 -20.50
CA ARG A 47 3.94 -0.37 -21.03
C ARG A 47 2.61 -0.69 -20.33
N PRO A 48 1.81 0.31 -19.97
CA PRO A 48 0.50 0.08 -19.38
C PRO A 48 -0.40 -0.63 -20.41
N GLY A 49 -0.61 -1.92 -20.21
CA GLY A 49 -1.74 -2.63 -20.83
C GLY A 49 -3.02 -2.17 -20.16
N GLY A 50 -3.63 -1.11 -20.68
CA GLY A 50 -4.87 -0.53 -20.13
C GLY A 50 -4.91 1.00 -20.20
N PRO A 51 -6.03 1.61 -19.78
CA PRO A 51 -6.17 3.07 -19.77
C PRO A 51 -5.05 3.72 -18.94
N GLN A 52 -4.52 4.84 -19.45
CA GLN A 52 -3.54 5.66 -18.73
C GLN A 52 -4.19 6.25 -17.48
N ILE A 53 -4.11 5.52 -16.38
CA ILE A 53 -4.47 6.00 -15.06
C ILE A 53 -3.20 6.63 -14.48
N PRO A 54 -3.23 7.89 -14.02
CA PRO A 54 -2.11 8.48 -13.30
C PRO A 54 -1.82 7.61 -12.08
N ARG A 55 -0.71 6.89 -12.10
CA ARG A 55 -0.22 6.08 -10.99
C ARG A 55 1.27 6.28 -10.89
N ASP A 56 1.75 6.37 -9.66
CA ASP A 56 3.17 6.30 -9.36
C ASP A 56 3.62 4.84 -9.57
N GLY A 57 4.05 4.52 -10.79
CA GLY A 57 4.62 3.20 -11.13
C GLY A 57 3.78 2.30 -12.05
N THR A 58 4.22 1.05 -12.21
CA THR A 58 3.61 0.09 -13.14
C THR A 58 2.36 -0.56 -12.55
N LEU A 59 1.47 -1.08 -13.42
CA LEU A 59 0.30 -1.85 -12.97
C LEU A 59 0.70 -3.03 -12.08
N LEU A 60 1.77 -3.75 -12.45
CA LEU A 60 2.31 -4.85 -11.65
C LEU A 60 2.83 -4.37 -10.30
N GLY A 61 3.57 -3.26 -10.25
CA GLY A 61 4.05 -2.66 -9.00
C GLY A 61 2.90 -2.36 -8.03
N ALA A 62 1.85 -1.71 -8.50
CA ALA A 62 0.68 -1.39 -7.67
C ALA A 62 -0.08 -2.64 -7.18
N ARG A 63 -0.15 -3.70 -8.00
CA ARG A 63 -0.77 -4.99 -7.59
C ARG A 63 0.11 -5.76 -6.62
N PHE A 64 1.43 -5.70 -6.79
CA PHE A 64 2.39 -6.26 -5.88
C PHE A 64 2.33 -5.58 -4.50
N GLU A 65 2.32 -4.25 -4.44
CA GLU A 65 2.11 -3.50 -3.20
C GLU A 65 0.81 -3.93 -2.51
N SER A 66 -0.30 -4.02 -3.25
CA SER A 66 -1.58 -4.47 -2.70
C SER A 66 -1.52 -5.90 -2.13
N LEU A 67 -0.80 -6.81 -2.79
CA LEU A 67 -0.60 -8.19 -2.31
C LEU A 67 0.24 -8.24 -1.03
N VAL A 68 1.32 -7.44 -0.97
CA VAL A 68 2.16 -7.34 0.23
C VAL A 68 1.35 -6.76 1.39
N THR A 69 0.59 -5.69 1.16
CA THR A 69 -0.32 -5.10 2.16
C THR A 69 -1.29 -6.11 2.73
N LEU A 70 -1.97 -6.90 1.88
CA LEU A 70 -2.88 -7.95 2.33
C LEU A 70 -2.15 -8.98 3.20
N SER A 71 -0.98 -9.45 2.75
CA SER A 71 -0.18 -10.45 3.49
C SER A 71 0.26 -9.93 4.86
N VAL A 72 0.79 -8.70 4.91
CA VAL A 72 1.22 -8.06 6.16
C VAL A 72 0.06 -7.88 7.12
N ARG A 73 -1.13 -7.46 6.64
CA ARG A 73 -2.31 -7.29 7.50
C ARG A 73 -2.74 -8.59 8.17
N VAL A 74 -2.66 -9.73 7.46
CA VAL A 74 -2.98 -11.05 8.04
C VAL A 74 -2.03 -11.38 9.21
N TYR A 75 -0.72 -11.21 9.03
CA TYR A 75 0.26 -11.46 10.08
C TYR A 75 0.16 -10.46 11.24
N ALA A 76 -0.10 -9.19 10.93
CA ALA A 76 -0.28 -8.14 11.92
C ALA A 76 -1.51 -8.42 12.79
N GLN A 77 -2.63 -8.81 12.18
CA GLN A 77 -3.85 -9.19 12.90
C GLN A 77 -3.61 -10.38 13.84
N ALA A 78 -2.93 -11.43 13.37
CA ALA A 78 -2.57 -12.59 14.20
C ALA A 78 -1.64 -12.21 15.38
N SER A 79 -0.92 -11.10 15.27
CA SER A 79 0.00 -10.59 16.29
C SER A 79 -0.60 -9.45 17.14
N GLU A 80 -1.89 -9.13 16.97
CA GLU A 80 -2.55 -7.97 17.59
C GLU A 80 -1.84 -6.62 17.31
N ALA A 81 -1.23 -6.50 16.13
CA ALA A 81 -0.57 -5.29 15.65
C ALA A 81 -1.51 -4.49 14.75
N ARG A 82 -1.31 -3.17 14.71
CA ARG A 82 -2.03 -2.25 13.82
C ARG A 82 -1.18 -1.95 12.59
N VAL A 83 -1.83 -1.86 11.43
CA VAL A 83 -1.19 -1.49 10.17
C VAL A 83 -1.67 -0.11 9.73
N GLY A 84 -0.74 0.75 9.36
CA GLY A 84 -1.01 2.05 8.72
C GLY A 84 0.00 2.35 7.63
N HIS A 85 -0.04 3.56 7.06
CA HIS A 85 0.98 4.07 6.12
C HIS A 85 1.48 5.44 6.60
N LEU A 86 2.67 5.86 6.18
CA LEU A 86 3.18 7.21 6.49
C LEU A 86 3.37 7.97 5.18
N ARG A 87 2.78 9.17 5.09
CA ARG A 87 3.12 10.14 4.06
C ARG A 87 3.16 11.53 4.67
N THR A 88 4.27 12.23 4.51
CA THR A 88 4.36 13.63 4.94
C THR A 88 3.60 14.54 3.99
N TRP A 89 3.05 15.65 4.50
CA TRP A 89 2.30 16.61 3.69
C TRP A 89 3.09 17.15 2.49
N SER A 90 4.39 17.41 2.67
CA SER A 90 5.27 17.87 1.58
C SER A 90 5.64 16.78 0.58
N GLY A 91 5.22 15.53 0.80
CA GLY A 91 5.58 14.38 -0.04
C GLY A 91 7.05 13.94 0.09
N GLU A 92 7.83 14.59 0.95
CA GLU A 92 9.26 14.32 1.13
C GLU A 92 9.55 12.92 1.69
N ARG A 93 8.61 12.33 2.43
CA ARG A 93 8.77 11.00 3.00
C ARG A 93 7.48 10.22 2.89
N GLU A 94 7.58 9.07 2.23
CA GLU A 94 6.55 8.06 2.13
C GLU A 94 7.11 6.74 2.69
N ILE A 95 6.28 6.02 3.43
CA ILE A 95 6.52 4.64 3.85
C ILE A 95 5.21 3.89 3.59
N ASP A 96 5.30 2.84 2.79
CA ASP A 96 4.12 2.08 2.34
C ASP A 96 3.34 1.48 3.50
N LEU A 97 4.02 0.83 4.44
CA LEU A 97 3.40 0.18 5.59
C LEU A 97 4.17 0.46 6.87
N ILE A 98 3.41 0.76 7.92
CA ILE A 98 3.86 0.83 9.30
C ILE A 98 3.09 -0.24 10.08
N VAL A 99 3.82 -1.15 10.73
CA VAL A 99 3.25 -2.12 11.67
C VAL A 99 3.60 -1.68 13.10
N GLU A 100 2.59 -1.44 13.92
CA GLU A 100 2.74 -0.95 15.29
C GLU A 100 2.14 -1.94 16.29
N ARG A 101 2.93 -2.32 17.31
CA ARG A 101 2.49 -3.14 18.44
C ARG A 101 3.13 -2.67 19.74
N GLY A 102 2.32 -2.20 20.68
CA GLY A 102 2.82 -1.65 21.95
C GLY A 102 3.75 -0.46 21.71
N ARG A 103 5.04 -0.60 22.09
CA ARG A 103 6.08 0.41 21.82
C ARG A 103 6.94 0.10 20.59
N GLY A 104 6.72 -1.05 19.94
CA GLY A 104 7.45 -1.46 18.75
C GLY A 104 6.81 -0.91 17.48
N VAL A 105 7.64 -0.39 16.58
CA VAL A 105 7.24 0.12 15.28
C VAL A 105 8.17 -0.48 14.22
N LEU A 106 7.59 -1.06 13.17
CA LEU A 106 8.28 -1.59 12.01
C LEU A 106 7.82 -0.82 10.77
N ALA A 107 8.77 -0.21 10.05
CA ALA A 107 8.54 0.39 8.75
C ALA A 107 8.88 -0.61 7.65
N ILE A 108 8.00 -0.74 6.66
CA ILE A 108 8.16 -1.62 5.50
C ILE A 108 7.98 -0.76 4.26
N GLU A 109 8.99 -0.80 3.40
CA GLU A 109 8.97 -0.23 2.05
C GLU A 109 8.84 -1.36 1.04
N VAL A 110 7.87 -1.26 0.14
CA VAL A 110 7.62 -2.31 -0.85
C VAL A 110 8.32 -1.95 -2.16
N LYS A 111 9.28 -2.78 -2.56
CA LYS A 111 9.97 -2.62 -3.84
C LYS A 111 9.80 -3.85 -4.70
N LEU A 112 9.42 -3.61 -5.95
CA LEU A 112 9.47 -4.62 -6.99
C LEU A 112 10.73 -4.37 -7.82
N GLY A 113 11.72 -5.23 -7.65
CA GLY A 113 12.97 -5.16 -8.41
C GLY A 113 12.84 -5.74 -9.82
N ARG A 114 13.92 -5.58 -10.57
CA ARG A 114 14.33 -6.57 -11.56
C ARG A 114 15.64 -7.17 -11.11
#